data_AF-A0A7K3RR60-F1
#
_entry.id   AF-A0A7K3RR60-F1
#
_cell.length_a   1.000
_cell.length_b   1.000
_cell.length_c   1.000
_cell.angle_alpha   90.00
_cell.angle_beta   90.00
_cell.angle_gamma   90.00
#
_symmetry.space_group_name_H-M   'P 1'
#
loop_
_entity.id
_entity.type
_entity.pdbx_description
1 polymer ?
#
loop_
_entity_poly.entity_id
_entity_poly.type
_entity_poly.pdbx_seq_one_letter_code
_entity_poly.pdbx_strand_id
1 'polypeptide(L)'
;MAGRINDDDVKAVRDAVPIDAVVSEYLQLRNAGGGNLKGLCPFHDEKSPSFQVSPSKGLFHCFGCQEGGDTIAFVMKIDHLSFSETVERLAAKAGITLRYEEGGYNPSHQRGERIRLIEAHQAAAEFYVRALESPEAEIGRKFLAERGFDQEAATHFRVGYSPAGWDHLTRYLRGKGFSDKELITSGLSQDGRRGPIDRFRGRLMWPISDTAGDIVGFGARKLRDDDNGPKYLNTPETPIYKKSQVLYGIDLAKKDIAKASRAVVVEGYTDVMACHLAGVTTAIATCGTAFGNDHIKILRRLLMDNGSARVIFTFDGDSAGQKAALRAFEDDQKFAAETYIAIAPDGMDPCDLRLVKGDDAVRDLVEPRTPLFEFALRQIVGRYDLETPAGRAAALDEAAAVVAKIKTSSVQREVAVQLAGLVGILDQEFVVHRVAQLARWARDKGGDQGDRGGRGGPQG
;
A
#
# COMPACT_ATOMS: atom_id res chain seq x y z
N MET A 1 0.11 -28.02 -28.09
CA MET A 1 0.99 -26.83 -27.99
C MET A 1 0.10 -25.61 -27.87
N ALA A 2 0.48 -24.60 -27.08
CA ALA A 2 -0.24 -23.33 -27.07
C ALA A 2 -0.15 -22.71 -28.48
N GLY A 3 -1.27 -22.19 -29.00
CA GLY A 3 -1.29 -21.53 -30.30
C GLY A 3 -0.41 -20.28 -30.25
N ARG A 4 0.30 -19.98 -31.34
CA ARG A 4 1.09 -18.76 -31.43
C ARG A 4 0.14 -17.59 -31.68
N ILE A 5 0.21 -16.52 -30.89
CA ILE A 5 -0.60 -15.32 -31.16
C ILE A 5 -0.13 -14.71 -32.49
N ASN A 6 -1.08 -14.37 -33.36
CA ASN A 6 -0.80 -13.74 -34.65
C ASN A 6 0.02 -12.45 -34.46
N ASP A 7 1.10 -12.31 -35.22
CA ASP A 7 2.06 -11.22 -35.06
C ASP A 7 1.44 -9.84 -35.33
N ASP A 8 0.43 -9.74 -36.22
CA ASP A 8 -0.29 -8.49 -36.48
C ASP A 8 -1.13 -8.07 -35.27
N ASP A 9 -1.73 -9.03 -34.57
CA ASP A 9 -2.52 -8.75 -33.38
C ASP A 9 -1.62 -8.33 -32.21
N VAL A 10 -0.44 -8.95 -32.05
CA VAL A 10 0.59 -8.50 -31.10
C VAL A 10 0.97 -7.04 -31.37
N LYS A 11 1.17 -6.69 -32.64
CA LYS A 11 1.48 -5.31 -33.04
C LYS A 11 0.32 -4.37 -32.75
N ALA A 12 -0.91 -4.75 -33.09
CA ALA A 12 -2.10 -3.96 -32.82
C ALA A 12 -2.26 -3.68 -31.31
N VAL A 13 -1.98 -4.67 -30.45
CA VAL A 13 -1.96 -4.50 -28.99
C VAL A 13 -0.89 -3.51 -28.54
N ARG A 14 0.33 -3.62 -29.09
CA ARG A 14 1.42 -2.68 -28.77
C ARG A 14 1.07 -1.25 -29.17
N ASP A 15 0.45 -1.07 -30.34
CA ASP A 15 0.09 0.25 -30.87
C ASP A 15 -1.11 0.85 -30.12
N ALA A 16 -2.05 0.02 -29.67
CA ALA A 16 -3.23 0.47 -28.93
C ALA A 16 -2.94 0.83 -27.46
N VAL A 17 -1.86 0.29 -26.88
CA VAL A 17 -1.53 0.50 -25.47
C VAL A 17 -0.16 1.18 -25.35
N PRO A 18 -0.10 2.52 -25.37
CA PRO A 18 1.15 3.26 -25.33
C PRO A 18 1.85 3.10 -23.97
N ILE A 19 3.18 3.01 -24.02
CA ILE A 19 4.01 2.63 -22.86
C ILE A 19 3.87 3.60 -21.68
N ASP A 20 3.73 4.89 -21.93
CA ASP A 20 3.58 5.91 -20.91
C ASP A 20 2.24 5.78 -20.18
N ALA A 21 1.17 5.45 -20.90
CA ALA A 21 -0.13 5.16 -20.27
C ALA A 21 -0.04 3.93 -19.35
N VAL A 22 0.64 2.85 -19.80
CA VAL A 22 0.83 1.63 -18.99
C VAL A 22 1.68 1.90 -17.77
N VAL A 23 2.86 2.50 -17.93
CA VAL A 23 3.76 2.77 -16.81
C VAL A 23 3.10 3.70 -15.78
N SER A 24 2.34 4.70 -16.22
CA SER A 24 1.64 5.64 -15.33
C SER A 24 0.59 4.97 -14.44
N GLU A 25 0.18 3.73 -14.73
CA GLU A 25 -0.73 2.99 -13.86
C GLU A 25 -0.05 2.46 -12.60
N TYR A 26 1.28 2.31 -12.62
CA TYR A 26 2.08 1.71 -11.55
C TYR A 26 2.90 2.73 -10.76
N LEU A 27 3.36 3.79 -11.41
CA LEU A 27 4.23 4.80 -10.79
C LEU A 27 4.02 6.18 -11.40
N GLN A 28 4.40 7.21 -10.64
CA GLN A 28 4.32 8.59 -11.12
C GLN A 28 5.50 8.91 -12.04
N LEU A 29 5.18 9.53 -13.18
CA LEU A 29 6.14 10.01 -14.18
C LEU A 29 6.16 11.55 -14.22
N ARG A 30 7.34 12.12 -14.46
CA ARG A 30 7.57 13.55 -14.70
C ARG A 30 8.30 13.80 -15.99
N ASN A 31 8.12 14.98 -16.57
CA ASN A 31 8.84 15.37 -17.77
C ASN A 31 10.36 15.40 -17.51
N ALA A 32 11.12 14.77 -18.40
CA ALA A 32 12.58 14.69 -18.37
C ALA A 32 13.25 15.53 -19.48
N GLY A 33 12.46 16.29 -20.24
CA GLY A 33 12.90 17.03 -21.42
C GLY A 33 12.86 16.18 -22.69
N GLY A 34 12.77 16.84 -23.86
CA GLY A 34 12.81 16.17 -25.17
C GLY A 34 11.65 15.21 -25.44
N GLY A 35 10.52 15.38 -24.73
CA GLY A 35 9.36 14.47 -24.82
C GLY A 35 9.48 13.19 -24.01
N ASN A 36 10.59 12.99 -23.28
CA ASN A 36 10.76 11.84 -22.39
C ASN A 36 10.17 12.11 -21.02
N LEU A 37 9.82 11.02 -20.34
CA LEU A 37 9.33 11.01 -18.97
C LEU A 37 10.33 10.26 -18.07
N LYS A 38 10.34 10.57 -16.78
CA LYS A 38 11.16 9.89 -15.77
C LYS A 38 10.40 9.62 -14.47
N GLY A 39 10.75 8.53 -13.80
CA GLY A 39 10.12 8.02 -12.57
C GLY A 39 11.12 7.30 -11.67
N LEU A 40 10.67 6.89 -10.47
CA LEU A 40 11.41 5.92 -9.67
C LEU A 40 11.20 4.53 -10.24
N CYS A 41 12.28 3.77 -10.39
CA CYS A 41 12.25 2.44 -10.98
C CYS A 41 11.39 1.48 -10.14
N PRO A 42 10.49 0.71 -10.78
CA PRO A 42 9.71 -0.29 -10.07
C PRO A 42 10.50 -1.60 -9.85
N PHE A 43 11.62 -1.81 -10.54
CA PHE A 43 12.39 -3.07 -10.55
C PHE A 43 13.56 -3.11 -9.58
N HIS A 44 13.96 -1.97 -9.01
CA HIS A 44 14.97 -1.90 -7.95
C HIS A 44 14.65 -0.77 -6.97
N ASP A 45 15.31 -0.77 -5.81
CA ASP A 45 15.12 0.28 -4.80
C ASP A 45 16.10 1.42 -5.04
N GLU A 46 15.57 2.62 -5.27
CA GLU A 46 16.35 3.83 -5.52
C GLU A 46 15.72 5.07 -4.89
N LYS A 47 16.50 6.16 -4.86
CA LYS A 47 16.06 7.48 -4.36
C LYS A 47 15.97 8.53 -5.44
N SER A 48 16.87 8.46 -6.41
CA SER A 48 16.88 9.40 -7.53
C SER A 48 16.20 8.73 -8.73
N PRO A 49 15.26 9.41 -9.41
CA PRO A 49 14.61 8.86 -10.60
C PRO A 49 15.61 8.47 -11.69
N SER A 50 15.80 7.17 -11.93
CA SER A 50 16.63 6.66 -13.03
C SER A 50 15.83 5.93 -14.11
N PHE A 51 14.54 5.72 -13.88
CA PHE A 51 13.63 5.09 -14.83
C PHE A 51 13.15 6.11 -15.85
N GLN A 52 13.48 5.94 -17.12
CA GLN A 52 13.07 6.81 -18.21
C GLN A 52 12.08 6.09 -19.14
N VAL A 53 11.02 6.78 -19.55
CA VAL A 53 10.07 6.34 -20.56
C VAL A 53 10.15 7.30 -21.74
N SER A 54 10.25 6.75 -22.94
CA SER A 54 10.28 7.50 -24.21
C SER A 54 9.01 7.18 -25.01
N PRO A 55 7.92 7.96 -24.85
CA PRO A 55 6.65 7.69 -25.54
C PRO A 55 6.79 7.59 -27.05
N SER A 56 7.57 8.50 -27.67
CA SER A 56 7.83 8.53 -29.12
C SER A 56 8.54 7.28 -29.65
N LYS A 57 9.29 6.58 -28.79
CA LYS A 57 10.00 5.34 -29.13
C LYS A 57 9.23 4.09 -28.70
N GLY A 58 8.20 4.23 -27.85
CA GLY A 58 7.51 3.09 -27.24
C GLY A 58 8.39 2.27 -26.30
N LEU A 59 9.41 2.87 -25.67
CA LEU A 59 10.41 2.17 -24.87
C LEU A 59 10.58 2.75 -23.46
N PHE A 60 10.99 1.90 -22.51
CA PHE A 60 11.53 2.31 -21.22
C PHE A 60 12.98 1.84 -21.07
N HIS A 61 13.73 2.56 -20.24
CA HIS A 61 15.05 2.16 -19.81
C HIS A 61 15.35 2.73 -18.42
N CYS A 62 15.89 1.88 -17.54
CA CYS A 62 16.35 2.27 -16.22
C CYS A 62 17.87 2.43 -16.22
N PHE A 63 18.37 3.63 -15.98
CA PHE A 63 19.82 3.88 -15.94
C PHE A 63 20.49 3.35 -14.67
N GLY A 64 19.73 3.02 -13.61
CA GLY A 64 20.24 2.40 -12.39
C GLY A 64 20.47 0.90 -12.53
N CYS A 65 19.43 0.14 -12.88
CA CYS A 65 19.48 -1.32 -12.96
C CYS A 65 19.62 -1.88 -14.39
N GLN A 66 19.71 -1.04 -15.41
CA GLN A 66 19.84 -1.41 -16.83
C GLN A 66 18.64 -2.18 -17.41
N GLU A 67 17.54 -2.30 -16.66
CA GLU A 67 16.30 -2.88 -17.16
C GLU A 67 15.70 -1.98 -18.26
N GLY A 68 15.41 -2.57 -19.42
CA GLY A 68 14.76 -1.88 -20.53
C GLY A 68 13.82 -2.78 -21.32
N GLY A 69 13.03 -2.18 -22.21
CA GLY A 69 12.10 -2.89 -23.07
C GLY A 69 10.97 -2.02 -23.60
N ASP A 70 10.00 -2.65 -24.26
CA ASP A 70 8.76 -2.03 -24.73
C ASP A 70 7.62 -2.20 -23.70
N THR A 71 6.40 -1.80 -24.08
CA THR A 71 5.19 -1.95 -23.25
C THR A 71 5.00 -3.40 -22.76
N ILE A 72 5.18 -4.38 -23.64
CA ILE A 72 4.96 -5.80 -23.32
C ILE A 72 6.02 -6.25 -22.32
N ALA A 73 7.30 -5.96 -22.58
CA ALA A 73 8.39 -6.30 -21.68
C ALA A 73 8.24 -5.67 -20.29
N PHE A 74 7.71 -4.45 -20.19
CA PHE A 74 7.42 -3.80 -18.92
C PHE A 74 6.38 -4.59 -18.11
N VAL A 75 5.24 -4.92 -18.74
CA VAL A 75 4.12 -5.63 -18.10
C VAL A 75 4.52 -7.05 -17.71
N MET A 76 5.24 -7.77 -18.58
CA MET A 76 5.81 -9.08 -18.25
C MET A 76 6.64 -9.04 -16.96
N LYS A 77 7.51 -8.04 -16.82
CA LYS A 77 8.41 -7.92 -15.67
C LYS A 77 7.66 -7.51 -14.40
N ILE A 78 6.77 -6.52 -14.49
CA ILE A 78 6.09 -5.95 -13.32
C ILE A 78 5.01 -6.89 -12.75
N ASP A 79 4.30 -7.59 -13.64
CA ASP A 79 3.22 -8.50 -13.26
C ASP A 79 3.68 -9.97 -13.22
N HIS A 80 4.95 -10.25 -13.54
CA HIS A 80 5.51 -11.60 -13.63
C HIS A 80 4.71 -12.52 -14.58
N LEU A 81 4.34 -11.98 -15.75
CA LEU A 81 3.57 -12.68 -16.76
C LEU A 81 4.47 -13.20 -17.88
N SER A 82 4.06 -14.32 -18.50
CA SER A 82 4.63 -14.75 -19.77
C SER A 82 4.26 -13.81 -20.91
N PHE A 83 4.89 -13.97 -22.07
CA PHE A 83 4.62 -13.13 -23.24
C PHE A 83 3.16 -13.23 -23.68
N SER A 84 2.64 -14.46 -23.85
CA SER A 84 1.27 -14.67 -24.30
C SER A 84 0.24 -14.13 -23.30
N GLU A 85 0.46 -14.36 -22.01
CA GLU A 85 -0.37 -13.81 -20.93
C GLU A 85 -0.41 -12.28 -20.96
N THR A 86 0.74 -11.65 -21.20
CA THR A 86 0.83 -10.20 -21.26
C THR A 86 0.06 -9.64 -22.46
N VAL A 87 0.22 -10.25 -23.64
CA VAL A 87 -0.50 -9.83 -24.84
C VAL A 87 -2.01 -10.02 -24.66
N GLU A 88 -2.46 -11.15 -24.09
CA GLU A 88 -3.87 -11.40 -23.77
C GLU A 88 -4.45 -10.37 -22.82
N ARG A 89 -3.73 -10.04 -21.74
CA ARG A 89 -4.12 -9.02 -20.77
C ARG A 89 -4.26 -7.64 -21.43
N LEU A 90 -3.27 -7.23 -22.21
CA LEU A 90 -3.27 -5.94 -22.88
C LEU A 90 -4.33 -5.87 -23.99
N ALA A 91 -4.57 -6.97 -24.71
CA ALA A 91 -5.62 -7.07 -25.71
C ALA A 91 -7.01 -6.95 -25.09
N ALA A 92 -7.29 -7.66 -23.98
CA ALA A 92 -8.56 -7.55 -23.27
C ALA A 92 -8.83 -6.11 -22.81
N LYS A 93 -7.79 -5.43 -22.33
CA LYS A 93 -7.87 -4.01 -21.93
C LYS A 93 -8.11 -3.06 -23.11
N ALA A 94 -7.51 -3.35 -24.27
CA ALA A 94 -7.68 -2.58 -25.49
C ALA A 94 -8.95 -2.95 -26.29
N GLY A 95 -9.70 -3.97 -25.88
CA GLY A 95 -10.84 -4.50 -26.64
C GLY A 95 -10.43 -5.21 -27.94
N ILE A 96 -9.20 -5.69 -28.05
CA ILE A 96 -8.67 -6.39 -29.23
C ILE A 96 -8.92 -7.89 -29.09
N THR A 97 -9.54 -8.49 -30.11
CA THR A 97 -9.71 -9.94 -30.18
C THR A 97 -8.48 -10.56 -30.84
N LEU A 98 -7.78 -11.43 -30.12
CA LEU A 98 -6.57 -12.10 -30.62
C LEU A 98 -6.91 -13.30 -31.49
N ARG A 99 -6.18 -13.44 -32.60
CA ARG A 99 -6.15 -14.62 -33.46
C ARG A 99 -4.91 -15.44 -33.12
N TYR A 100 -5.07 -16.77 -33.17
CA TYR A 100 -3.99 -17.71 -32.89
C TYR A 100 -3.70 -18.53 -34.15
N GLU A 101 -2.42 -18.65 -34.50
CA GLU A 101 -1.90 -19.48 -35.58
C GLU A 101 -1.48 -20.84 -35.02
N GLU A 102 -1.86 -21.92 -35.71
CA GLU A 102 -1.55 -23.32 -35.43
C GLU A 102 -1.70 -23.79 -33.97
N GLY A 103 -2.73 -24.60 -33.71
CA GLY A 103 -3.07 -25.13 -32.40
C GLY A 103 -4.40 -24.58 -31.92
N GLY A 104 -5.30 -25.47 -31.46
CA GLY A 104 -6.61 -25.04 -30.97
C GLY A 104 -6.48 -24.11 -29.77
N TYR A 105 -7.22 -22.99 -29.78
CA TYR A 105 -7.42 -22.13 -28.62
C TYR A 105 -8.21 -22.92 -27.57
N ASN A 106 -7.54 -23.36 -26.51
CA ASN A 106 -8.22 -23.91 -25.34
C ASN A 106 -8.04 -22.93 -24.16
N PRO A 107 -9.00 -22.03 -23.91
CA PRO A 107 -8.85 -20.94 -22.94
C PRO A 107 -8.57 -21.42 -21.51
N SER A 108 -8.93 -22.66 -21.17
CA SER A 108 -8.65 -23.25 -19.85
C SER A 108 -7.22 -23.74 -19.66
N HIS A 109 -6.48 -24.01 -20.73
CA HIS A 109 -5.12 -24.59 -20.69
C HIS A 109 -4.01 -23.62 -21.09
N GLN A 110 -4.36 -22.44 -21.63
CA GLN A 110 -3.39 -21.48 -22.19
C GLN A 110 -3.27 -20.17 -21.39
N ARG A 111 -4.22 -19.88 -20.49
CA ARG A 111 -4.11 -18.71 -19.61
C ARG A 111 -3.17 -18.98 -18.45
N GLY A 112 -2.29 -18.02 -18.17
CA GLY A 112 -1.37 -18.06 -17.05
C GLY A 112 -2.07 -18.19 -15.71
N GLU A 113 -1.40 -18.85 -14.76
CA GLU A 113 -1.91 -19.05 -13.41
C GLU A 113 -2.32 -17.71 -12.78
N ARG A 114 -1.47 -16.68 -12.86
CA ARG A 114 -1.76 -15.35 -12.31
C ARG A 114 -3.06 -14.74 -12.85
N ILE A 115 -3.26 -14.77 -14.17
CA ILE A 115 -4.48 -14.24 -14.82
C ILE A 115 -5.70 -15.00 -14.31
N ARG A 116 -5.63 -16.33 -14.26
CA ARG A 116 -6.73 -17.17 -13.77
C ARG A 116 -7.12 -16.86 -12.34
N LEU A 117 -6.14 -16.61 -11.46
CA LEU A 117 -6.42 -16.20 -10.08
C LEU A 117 -7.11 -14.83 -10.00
N ILE A 118 -6.71 -13.87 -10.85
CA ILE A 118 -7.34 -12.54 -10.92
C ILE A 118 -8.77 -12.63 -11.46
N GLU A 119 -8.99 -13.40 -12.52
CA GLU A 119 -10.33 -13.64 -13.07
C GLU A 119 -11.26 -14.27 -12.01
N ALA A 120 -10.74 -15.21 -11.20
CA ALA A 120 -11.49 -15.81 -10.10
C ALA A 120 -11.87 -14.77 -9.03
N HIS A 121 -10.95 -13.87 -8.67
CA HIS A 121 -11.21 -12.79 -7.71
C HIS A 121 -12.21 -11.76 -8.24
N GLN A 122 -12.13 -11.41 -9.52
CA GLN A 122 -13.10 -10.53 -10.16
C GLN A 122 -14.50 -11.16 -10.15
N ALA A 123 -14.61 -12.44 -10.53
CA ALA A 123 -15.87 -13.17 -10.47
C ALA A 123 -16.40 -13.32 -9.03
N ALA A 124 -15.52 -13.48 -8.04
CA ALA A 124 -15.87 -13.55 -6.63
C ALA A 124 -16.39 -12.20 -6.11
N ALA A 125 -15.76 -11.09 -6.49
CA ALA A 125 -16.22 -9.76 -6.12
C ALA A 125 -17.64 -9.49 -6.64
N GLU A 126 -17.91 -9.81 -7.91
CA GLU A 126 -19.26 -9.74 -8.48
C GLU A 126 -20.27 -10.60 -7.72
N PHE A 127 -19.87 -11.81 -7.31
CA PHE A 127 -20.71 -12.70 -6.52
C PHE A 127 -21.04 -12.08 -5.16
N TYR A 128 -20.04 -11.57 -4.44
CA TYR A 128 -20.23 -10.97 -3.13
C TYR A 128 -21.05 -9.68 -3.19
N VAL A 129 -20.82 -8.82 -4.19
CA VAL A 129 -21.62 -7.59 -4.38
C VAL A 129 -23.09 -7.94 -4.58
N ARG A 130 -23.42 -8.91 -5.45
CA ARG A 130 -24.80 -9.38 -5.62
C ARG A 130 -25.37 -10.00 -4.33
N ALA A 131 -24.56 -10.75 -3.59
CA ALA A 131 -24.99 -11.37 -2.35
C ALA A 131 -25.31 -10.34 -1.24
N LEU A 132 -24.77 -9.11 -1.32
CA LEU A 132 -25.13 -8.02 -0.40
C LEU A 132 -26.61 -7.60 -0.52
N GLU A 133 -27.29 -7.90 -1.62
CA GLU A 133 -28.72 -7.63 -1.82
C GLU A 133 -29.62 -8.73 -1.22
N SER A 134 -29.05 -9.86 -0.80
CA SER A 134 -29.82 -10.98 -0.25
C SER A 134 -30.49 -10.64 1.09
N PRO A 135 -31.57 -11.34 1.47
CA PRO A 135 -32.18 -11.20 2.80
C PRO A 135 -31.19 -11.45 3.95
N GLU A 136 -30.29 -12.44 3.81
CA GLU A 136 -29.28 -12.76 4.83
C GLU A 136 -28.33 -11.57 5.09
N ALA A 137 -28.00 -10.82 4.04
CA ALA A 137 -27.07 -9.69 4.11
C ALA A 137 -27.67 -8.43 4.76
N GLU A 138 -28.91 -8.48 5.28
CA GLU A 138 -29.54 -7.35 5.99
C GLU A 138 -28.66 -6.85 7.15
N ILE A 139 -28.03 -7.76 7.89
CA ILE A 139 -27.09 -7.43 8.97
C ILE A 139 -25.89 -6.60 8.47
N GLY A 140 -25.41 -6.88 7.25
CA GLY A 140 -24.33 -6.13 6.62
C GLY A 140 -24.76 -4.75 6.16
N ARG A 141 -25.95 -4.65 5.55
CA ARG A 141 -26.52 -3.35 5.14
C ARG A 141 -26.83 -2.45 6.34
N LYS A 142 -27.34 -3.02 7.44
CA LYS A 142 -27.53 -2.30 8.71
C LYS A 142 -26.22 -1.76 9.26
N PHE A 143 -25.18 -2.60 9.30
CA PHE A 143 -23.85 -2.18 9.76
C PHE A 143 -23.28 -1.01 8.93
N LEU A 144 -23.45 -1.03 7.60
CA LEU A 144 -23.04 0.07 6.72
C LEU A 144 -23.85 1.34 6.98
N ALA A 145 -25.18 1.22 7.08
CA ALA A 145 -26.08 2.35 7.30
C ALA A 145 -25.85 3.02 8.66
N GLU A 146 -25.63 2.24 9.72
CA GLU A 146 -25.25 2.74 11.06
C GLU A 146 -23.96 3.57 11.04
N ARG A 147 -23.11 3.36 10.03
CA ARG A 147 -21.86 4.09 9.80
C ARG A 147 -21.95 5.15 8.71
N GLY A 148 -23.16 5.49 8.25
CA GLY A 148 -23.37 6.53 7.24
C GLY A 148 -22.83 6.14 5.85
N PHE A 149 -22.80 4.85 5.54
CA PHE A 149 -22.53 4.34 4.19
C PHE A 149 -23.83 3.86 3.57
N ASP A 150 -24.28 4.57 2.54
CA ASP A 150 -25.46 4.21 1.77
C ASP A 150 -25.14 3.17 0.69
N GLN A 151 -26.14 2.88 -0.14
CA GLN A 151 -26.00 1.93 -1.24
C GLN A 151 -25.00 2.42 -2.29
N GLU A 152 -24.94 3.72 -2.56
CA GLU A 152 -24.00 4.30 -3.54
C GLU A 152 -22.56 4.13 -3.06
N ALA A 153 -22.29 4.40 -1.78
CA ALA A 153 -21.00 4.12 -1.15
C ALA A 153 -20.65 2.63 -1.25
N ALA A 154 -21.58 1.73 -0.89
CA ALA A 154 -21.37 0.29 -0.98
C ALA A 154 -21.00 -0.14 -2.42
N THR A 155 -21.68 0.40 -3.43
CA THR A 155 -21.37 0.16 -4.85
C THR A 155 -20.02 0.73 -5.26
N HIS A 156 -19.71 1.98 -4.89
CA HIS A 156 -18.45 2.65 -5.22
C HIS A 156 -17.23 1.87 -4.73
N PHE A 157 -17.26 1.39 -3.48
CA PHE A 157 -16.19 0.60 -2.89
C PHE A 157 -16.32 -0.91 -3.15
N ARG A 158 -17.31 -1.32 -3.95
CA ARG A 158 -17.62 -2.72 -4.29
C ARG A 158 -17.76 -3.61 -3.03
N VAL A 159 -18.35 -3.07 -1.97
CA VAL A 159 -18.64 -3.82 -0.74
C VAL A 159 -19.61 -4.94 -1.07
N GLY A 160 -19.32 -6.13 -0.55
CA GLY A 160 -20.13 -7.32 -0.78
C GLY A 160 -20.45 -8.07 0.51
N TYR A 161 -21.16 -9.18 0.41
CA TYR A 161 -21.43 -10.09 1.51
C TYR A 161 -21.06 -11.52 1.13
N SER A 162 -20.37 -12.24 2.01
CA SER A 162 -20.18 -13.68 1.87
C SER A 162 -21.34 -14.40 2.56
N PRO A 163 -22.19 -15.17 1.83
CA PRO A 163 -23.27 -15.92 2.45
C PRO A 163 -22.77 -16.91 3.51
N ALA A 164 -23.57 -17.22 4.51
CA ALA A 164 -23.26 -18.35 5.38
C ALA A 164 -23.48 -19.67 4.63
N GLY A 165 -22.69 -20.68 4.97
CA GLY A 165 -22.68 -21.97 4.29
C GLY A 165 -21.26 -22.40 4.00
N TRP A 166 -21.09 -23.55 3.35
CA TRP A 166 -19.78 -24.17 3.19
C TRP A 166 -19.11 -23.92 1.85
N ASP A 167 -19.85 -23.76 0.75
CA ASP A 167 -19.27 -23.84 -0.59
C ASP A 167 -20.00 -23.01 -1.66
N HIS A 168 -20.73 -21.96 -1.26
CA HIS A 168 -21.53 -21.15 -2.19
C HIS A 168 -20.67 -20.50 -3.27
N LEU A 169 -19.59 -19.82 -2.87
CA LEU A 169 -18.64 -19.22 -3.80
C LEU A 169 -17.91 -20.31 -4.59
N THR A 170 -17.43 -21.34 -3.91
CA THR A 170 -16.65 -22.44 -4.50
C THR A 170 -17.46 -23.11 -5.62
N ARG A 171 -18.74 -23.43 -5.40
CA ARG A 171 -19.62 -23.98 -6.44
C ARG A 171 -19.89 -23.00 -7.57
N TYR A 172 -20.11 -21.72 -7.26
CA TYR A 172 -20.30 -20.68 -8.27
C TYR A 172 -19.07 -20.54 -9.18
N LEU A 173 -17.85 -20.52 -8.63
CA LEU A 173 -16.62 -20.41 -9.40
C LEU A 173 -16.29 -21.70 -10.18
N ARG A 174 -16.57 -22.88 -9.61
CA ARG A 174 -16.50 -24.13 -10.39
C ARG A 174 -17.42 -24.11 -11.60
N GLY A 175 -18.64 -23.58 -11.45
CA GLY A 175 -19.58 -23.37 -12.55
C GLY A 175 -19.05 -22.41 -13.63
N LYS A 176 -18.11 -21.52 -13.28
CA LYS A 176 -17.37 -20.65 -14.21
C LYS A 176 -16.08 -21.28 -14.75
N GLY A 177 -15.83 -22.56 -14.47
CA GLY A 177 -14.68 -23.30 -14.99
C GLY A 177 -13.38 -23.10 -14.20
N PHE A 178 -13.44 -22.61 -12.95
CA PHE A 178 -12.28 -22.58 -12.05
C PHE A 178 -12.09 -23.92 -11.35
N SER A 179 -10.86 -24.44 -11.40
CA SER A 179 -10.47 -25.69 -10.74
C SER A 179 -10.24 -25.50 -9.25
N ASP A 180 -10.40 -26.58 -8.49
CA ASP A 180 -10.18 -26.58 -7.03
C ASP A 180 -8.79 -26.08 -6.64
N LYS A 181 -7.78 -26.46 -7.44
CA LYS A 181 -6.40 -26.01 -7.24
C LYS A 181 -6.30 -24.50 -7.36
N GLU A 182 -6.87 -23.90 -8.41
CA GLU A 182 -6.87 -22.44 -8.58
C GLU A 182 -7.59 -21.75 -7.42
N LEU A 183 -8.74 -22.28 -6.97
CA LEU A 183 -9.51 -21.69 -5.88
C LEU A 183 -8.78 -21.74 -4.53
N ILE A 184 -8.11 -22.85 -4.22
CA ILE A 184 -7.30 -23.00 -3.00
C ILE A 184 -6.05 -22.10 -3.09
N THR A 185 -5.31 -22.14 -4.20
CA THR A 185 -4.11 -21.32 -4.41
C THR A 185 -4.43 -19.82 -4.38
N SER A 186 -5.60 -19.41 -4.88
CA SER A 186 -6.08 -18.02 -4.82
C SER A 186 -6.46 -17.57 -3.40
N GLY A 187 -6.65 -18.49 -2.45
CA GLY A 187 -7.14 -18.20 -1.11
C GLY A 187 -8.64 -17.87 -1.02
N LEU A 188 -9.41 -18.04 -2.11
CA LEU A 188 -10.88 -17.92 -2.10
C LEU A 188 -11.55 -19.11 -1.43
N SER A 189 -10.94 -20.29 -1.57
CA SER A 189 -11.36 -21.54 -0.93
C SER A 189 -10.23 -22.11 -0.05
N GLN A 190 -10.57 -23.06 0.80
CA GLN A 190 -9.64 -23.82 1.62
C GLN A 190 -10.05 -25.30 1.66
N ASP A 191 -9.12 -26.19 2.02
CA ASP A 191 -9.41 -27.61 2.16
C ASP A 191 -10.47 -27.89 3.24
N GLY A 192 -11.48 -28.66 2.88
CA GLY A 192 -12.48 -29.21 3.78
C GLY A 192 -12.48 -30.74 3.76
N ARG A 193 -13.15 -31.37 4.73
CA ARG A 193 -13.16 -32.84 4.87
C ARG A 193 -13.76 -33.58 3.67
N ARG A 194 -14.66 -32.94 2.92
CA ARG A 194 -15.37 -33.51 1.77
C ARG A 194 -15.06 -32.77 0.47
N GLY A 195 -13.96 -32.02 0.45
CA GLY A 195 -13.56 -31.14 -0.64
C GLY A 195 -13.47 -29.67 -0.24
N PRO A 196 -13.06 -28.79 -1.18
CA PRO A 196 -12.90 -27.36 -0.95
C PRO A 196 -14.16 -26.68 -0.42
N ILE A 197 -13.96 -25.78 0.53
CA ILE A 197 -14.99 -24.94 1.14
C ILE A 197 -14.61 -23.46 1.03
N ASP A 198 -15.60 -22.58 1.11
CA ASP A 198 -15.41 -21.13 1.11
C ASP A 198 -14.57 -20.70 2.31
N ARG A 199 -13.60 -19.82 2.05
CA ARG A 199 -12.80 -19.21 3.13
C ARG A 199 -13.62 -18.23 3.96
N PHE A 200 -14.39 -17.38 3.29
CA PHE A 200 -15.20 -16.32 3.90
C PHE A 200 -16.65 -16.75 3.95
N ARG A 201 -17.29 -16.61 5.11
CA ARG A 201 -18.64 -17.12 5.37
C ARG A 201 -19.37 -16.20 6.35
N GLY A 202 -20.54 -15.71 5.97
CA GLY A 202 -21.40 -14.86 6.81
C GLY A 202 -20.80 -13.49 7.15
N ARG A 203 -19.94 -12.92 6.30
CA ARG A 203 -19.13 -11.71 6.57
C ARG A 203 -19.35 -10.62 5.54
N LEU A 204 -19.23 -9.37 5.97
CA LEU A 204 -19.14 -8.21 5.08
C LEU A 204 -17.75 -8.19 4.41
N MET A 205 -17.71 -7.93 3.12
CA MET A 205 -16.54 -8.13 2.26
C MET A 205 -16.09 -6.82 1.61
N TRP A 206 -14.80 -6.54 1.66
CA TRP A 206 -14.15 -5.46 0.91
C TRP A 206 -13.13 -6.08 -0.06
N PRO A 207 -13.25 -5.84 -1.37
CA PRO A 207 -12.23 -6.26 -2.32
C PRO A 207 -10.96 -5.42 -2.11
N ILE A 208 -9.82 -6.08 -2.19
CA ILE A 208 -8.50 -5.44 -2.10
C ILE A 208 -7.87 -5.51 -3.48
N SER A 209 -7.65 -4.34 -4.08
CA SER A 209 -7.00 -4.22 -5.38
C SER A 209 -5.50 -3.92 -5.25
N ASP A 210 -4.73 -4.36 -6.25
CA ASP A 210 -3.36 -3.91 -6.43
C ASP A 210 -3.30 -2.49 -7.04
N THR A 211 -2.09 -1.97 -7.28
CA THR A 211 -1.92 -0.65 -7.91
C THR A 211 -2.43 -0.60 -9.33
N ALA A 212 -2.48 -1.71 -10.07
CA ALA A 212 -3.04 -1.77 -11.41
C ALA A 212 -4.58 -1.73 -11.39
N GLY A 213 -5.19 -2.08 -10.26
CA GLY A 213 -6.64 -2.09 -10.04
C GLY A 213 -7.23 -3.50 -10.03
N ASP A 214 -6.42 -4.53 -10.27
CA ASP A 214 -6.86 -5.93 -10.23
C ASP A 214 -7.23 -6.30 -8.80
N ILE A 215 -8.37 -6.97 -8.60
CA ILE A 215 -8.73 -7.51 -7.29
C ILE A 215 -7.84 -8.70 -7.01
N VAL A 216 -7.01 -8.60 -5.97
CA VAL A 216 -6.04 -9.62 -5.60
C VAL A 216 -6.37 -10.32 -4.28
N GLY A 217 -7.33 -9.80 -3.52
CA GLY A 217 -7.78 -10.41 -2.28
C GLY A 217 -9.00 -9.72 -1.69
N PHE A 218 -9.35 -10.11 -0.48
CA PHE A 218 -10.50 -9.59 0.26
C PHE A 218 -10.17 -9.39 1.74
N GLY A 219 -10.73 -8.32 2.32
CA GLY A 219 -10.89 -8.15 3.75
C GLY A 219 -12.34 -8.49 4.15
N ALA A 220 -12.52 -9.23 5.24
CA ALA A 220 -13.83 -9.73 5.65
C ALA A 220 -14.11 -9.46 7.13
N ARG A 221 -15.15 -8.68 7.42
CA ARG A 221 -15.55 -8.32 8.79
C ARG A 221 -16.59 -9.30 9.33
N LYS A 222 -16.32 -9.82 10.53
CA LYS A 222 -17.29 -10.59 11.32
C LYS A 222 -18.48 -9.70 11.70
N LEU A 223 -19.70 -10.19 11.45
CA LEU A 223 -20.95 -9.53 11.83
C LEU A 223 -21.80 -10.32 12.84
N ARG A 224 -21.68 -11.65 12.82
CA ARG A 224 -22.53 -12.55 13.59
C ARG A 224 -21.79 -13.04 14.83
N ASP A 225 -22.48 -13.18 15.95
CA ASP A 225 -21.84 -13.61 17.21
C ASP A 225 -21.38 -15.08 17.17
N ASP A 226 -22.08 -15.93 16.41
CA ASP A 226 -21.81 -17.36 16.26
C ASP A 226 -20.55 -17.69 15.42
N ASP A 227 -19.98 -16.69 14.74
CA ASP A 227 -18.72 -16.83 14.02
C ASP A 227 -17.52 -16.73 14.98
N ASN A 228 -16.91 -17.85 15.34
CA ASN A 228 -15.75 -17.87 16.25
C ASN A 228 -14.43 -17.35 15.64
N GLY A 229 -14.44 -16.82 14.41
CA GLY A 229 -13.28 -16.26 13.76
C GLY A 229 -12.91 -14.84 14.24
N PRO A 230 -11.78 -14.28 13.76
CA PRO A 230 -11.31 -12.96 14.14
C PRO A 230 -12.27 -11.85 13.67
N LYS A 231 -12.20 -10.67 14.30
CA LYS A 231 -12.98 -9.46 13.92
C LYS A 231 -12.84 -9.14 12.43
N TYR A 232 -11.61 -9.18 11.92
CA TYR A 232 -11.29 -9.08 10.50
C TYR A 232 -10.48 -10.30 10.06
N LEU A 233 -10.83 -10.84 8.89
CA LEU A 233 -10.13 -11.94 8.23
C LEU A 233 -9.74 -11.50 6.82
N ASN A 234 -8.48 -11.70 6.45
CA ASN A 234 -7.98 -11.37 5.12
C ASN A 234 -7.69 -12.64 4.31
N THR A 235 -7.62 -12.48 2.99
CA THR A 235 -6.96 -13.45 2.09
C THR A 235 -5.57 -13.79 2.66
N PRO A 236 -5.16 -15.08 2.68
CA PRO A 236 -3.82 -15.46 3.13
C PRO A 236 -2.77 -15.00 2.11
N GLU A 237 -1.49 -15.24 2.37
CA GLU A 237 -0.45 -15.04 1.35
C GLU A 237 -0.70 -15.95 0.14
N THR A 238 -0.70 -15.40 -1.06
CA THR A 238 -0.90 -16.12 -2.33
C THR A 238 0.04 -15.58 -3.40
N PRO A 239 0.11 -16.18 -4.61
CA PRO A 239 0.89 -15.63 -5.70
C PRO A 239 0.50 -14.20 -6.11
N ILE A 240 -0.75 -13.78 -5.84
CA ILE A 240 -1.26 -12.45 -6.19
C ILE A 240 -1.50 -11.54 -4.99
N TYR A 241 -1.58 -12.08 -3.77
CA TYR A 241 -1.83 -11.32 -2.56
C TYR A 241 -0.63 -11.39 -1.61
N LYS A 242 0.00 -10.24 -1.37
CA LYS A 242 1.04 -10.07 -0.34
C LYS A 242 0.63 -8.99 0.63
N LYS A 243 0.39 -9.37 1.89
CA LYS A 243 -0.13 -8.46 2.92
C LYS A 243 0.80 -7.29 3.21
N SER A 244 2.12 -7.46 3.01
CA SER A 244 3.12 -6.40 3.17
C SER A 244 3.14 -5.37 2.03
N GLN A 245 2.41 -5.63 0.94
CA GLN A 245 2.41 -4.81 -0.28
C GLN A 245 1.04 -4.22 -0.61
N VAL A 246 -0.05 -4.84 -0.18
CA VAL A 246 -1.40 -4.34 -0.50
C VAL A 246 -1.84 -3.20 0.41
N LEU A 247 -2.39 -2.15 -0.20
CA LEU A 247 -2.98 -1.00 0.47
C LEU A 247 -4.43 -0.85 -0.02
N TYR A 248 -5.39 -0.95 0.89
CA TYR A 248 -6.79 -0.77 0.53
C TYR A 248 -7.06 0.67 0.08
N GLY A 249 -7.84 0.83 -0.99
CA GLY A 249 -8.15 2.13 -1.60
C GLY A 249 -7.07 2.68 -2.53
N ILE A 250 -5.95 1.98 -2.73
CA ILE A 250 -4.85 2.47 -3.57
C ILE A 250 -5.25 2.65 -5.04
N ASP A 251 -6.14 1.80 -5.54
CA ASP A 251 -6.71 1.85 -6.89
C ASP A 251 -7.51 3.13 -7.13
N LEU A 252 -8.24 3.58 -6.10
CA LEU A 252 -8.98 4.83 -6.07
C LEU A 252 -8.05 6.04 -5.86
N ALA A 253 -7.09 5.92 -4.94
CA ALA A 253 -6.30 7.03 -4.45
C ALA A 253 -5.08 7.37 -5.32
N LYS A 254 -4.51 6.43 -6.07
CA LYS A 254 -3.20 6.60 -6.73
C LYS A 254 -3.08 7.86 -7.59
N LYS A 255 -4.13 8.21 -8.34
CA LYS A 255 -4.15 9.38 -9.23
C LYS A 255 -4.10 10.67 -8.42
N ASP A 256 -4.89 10.74 -7.35
CA ASP A 256 -4.97 11.90 -6.49
C ASP A 256 -3.75 12.02 -5.58
N ILE A 257 -3.16 10.89 -5.15
CA ILE A 257 -1.89 10.87 -4.44
C ILE A 257 -0.79 11.48 -5.30
N ALA A 258 -0.68 11.05 -6.56
CA ALA A 258 0.31 11.58 -7.49
C ALA A 258 0.07 13.07 -7.78
N LYS A 259 -1.19 13.48 -8.00
CA LYS A 259 -1.56 14.87 -8.30
C LYS A 259 -1.36 15.83 -7.14
N ALA A 260 -1.78 15.42 -5.94
CA ALA A 260 -1.68 16.25 -4.73
C ALA A 260 -0.32 16.12 -4.03
N SER A 261 0.54 15.17 -4.47
CA SER A 261 1.76 14.77 -3.77
C SER A 261 1.50 14.50 -2.28
N ARG A 262 0.37 13.86 -1.99
CA ARG A 262 -0.13 13.65 -0.62
C ARG A 262 -0.78 12.28 -0.49
N ALA A 263 -0.40 11.52 0.53
CA ALA A 263 -1.09 10.30 0.93
C ALA A 263 -1.60 10.41 2.37
N VAL A 264 -2.79 9.88 2.64
CA VAL A 264 -3.35 9.79 4.00
C VAL A 264 -3.44 8.30 4.36
N VAL A 265 -2.72 7.87 5.38
CA VAL A 265 -2.71 6.48 5.86
C VAL A 265 -3.64 6.40 7.07
N VAL A 266 -4.71 5.63 6.93
CA VAL A 266 -5.73 5.39 7.97
C VAL A 266 -5.72 3.92 8.40
N GLU A 267 -6.44 3.57 9.47
CA GLU A 267 -6.35 2.24 10.08
C GLU A 267 -7.13 1.17 9.33
N GLY A 268 -8.38 1.45 8.95
CA GLY A 268 -9.31 0.44 8.47
C GLY A 268 -10.02 0.75 7.15
N TYR A 269 -10.76 -0.25 6.67
CA TYR A 269 -11.56 -0.17 5.44
C TYR A 269 -12.62 0.94 5.50
N THR A 270 -13.32 1.06 6.62
CA THR A 270 -14.37 2.07 6.81
C THR A 270 -13.80 3.48 6.88
N ASP A 271 -12.58 3.64 7.37
CA ASP A 271 -11.94 4.95 7.47
C ASP A 271 -11.54 5.46 6.09
N VAL A 272 -11.04 4.56 5.23
CA VAL A 272 -10.81 4.88 3.81
C VAL A 272 -12.13 5.29 3.16
N MET A 273 -13.20 4.53 3.36
CA MET A 273 -14.52 4.89 2.81
C MET A 273 -14.98 6.27 3.28
N ALA A 274 -14.90 6.54 4.59
CA ALA A 274 -15.29 7.82 5.19
C ALA A 274 -14.46 8.98 4.65
N CYS A 275 -13.13 8.81 4.57
CA CYS A 275 -12.24 9.82 4.00
C CYS A 275 -12.56 10.12 2.54
N HIS A 276 -12.71 9.10 1.69
CA HIS A 276 -13.00 9.29 0.27
C HIS A 276 -14.36 9.97 0.05
N LEU A 277 -15.40 9.57 0.79
CA LEU A 277 -16.71 10.22 0.72
C LEU A 277 -16.67 11.67 1.22
N ALA A 278 -15.81 11.97 2.20
CA ALA A 278 -15.54 13.33 2.64
C ALA A 278 -14.58 14.11 1.71
N GLY A 279 -14.22 13.58 0.54
CA GLY A 279 -13.35 14.26 -0.43
C GLY A 279 -11.85 14.17 -0.13
N VAL A 280 -11.45 13.41 0.90
CA VAL A 280 -10.05 13.04 1.17
C VAL A 280 -9.71 11.79 0.36
N THR A 281 -9.69 11.93 -0.97
CA THR A 281 -9.51 10.82 -1.93
C THR A 281 -8.09 10.24 -1.97
N THR A 282 -7.16 10.80 -1.19
CA THR A 282 -5.80 10.29 -1.03
C THR A 282 -5.67 9.28 0.11
N ALA A 283 -6.77 8.88 0.73
CA ALA A 283 -6.78 7.97 1.88
C ALA A 283 -6.59 6.51 1.46
N ILE A 284 -5.76 5.80 2.22
CA ILE A 284 -5.43 4.38 2.04
C ILE A 284 -5.24 3.70 3.40
N ALA A 285 -5.42 2.38 3.47
CA ALA A 285 -5.22 1.63 4.70
C ALA A 285 -4.42 0.34 4.49
N THR A 286 -3.69 -0.07 5.53
CA THR A 286 -3.06 -1.39 5.56
C THR A 286 -4.08 -2.49 5.77
N CYS A 287 -3.87 -3.64 5.13
CA CYS A 287 -4.82 -4.75 5.18
C CYS A 287 -4.51 -5.70 6.36
N GLY A 288 -4.83 -5.28 7.59
CA GLY A 288 -4.70 -6.09 8.81
C GLY A 288 -3.27 -6.33 9.29
N THR A 289 -2.31 -5.49 8.87
CA THR A 289 -0.89 -5.53 9.26
C THR A 289 -0.43 -4.14 9.67
N ALA A 290 0.69 -4.04 10.38
CA ALA A 290 1.35 -2.75 10.56
C ALA A 290 1.85 -2.20 9.21
N PHE A 291 1.81 -0.87 9.08
CA PHE A 291 2.47 -0.16 7.99
C PHE A 291 3.99 -0.37 8.07
N GLY A 292 4.66 -0.48 6.92
CA GLY A 292 6.07 -0.90 6.89
C GLY A 292 6.74 -0.73 5.53
N ASN A 293 7.99 -1.21 5.42
CA ASN A 293 8.92 -0.91 4.31
C ASN A 293 8.36 -1.09 2.89
N ASP A 294 7.65 -2.19 2.63
CA ASP A 294 7.17 -2.47 1.29
C ASP A 294 6.01 -1.53 0.90
N HIS A 295 5.16 -1.14 1.86
CA HIS A 295 4.17 -0.07 1.67
C HIS A 295 4.85 1.28 1.38
N ILE A 296 5.96 1.60 2.06
CA ILE A 296 6.74 2.82 1.85
C ILE A 296 7.27 2.88 0.41
N LYS A 297 7.80 1.77 -0.11
CA LYS A 297 8.30 1.69 -1.49
C LYS A 297 7.19 1.97 -2.50
N ILE A 298 6.00 1.45 -2.27
CA ILE A 298 4.84 1.70 -3.13
C ILE A 298 4.45 3.18 -3.09
N LEU A 299 4.30 3.76 -1.90
CA LEU A 299 3.97 5.18 -1.77
C LEU A 299 5.03 6.09 -2.38
N ARG A 300 6.32 5.79 -2.22
CA ARG A 300 7.41 6.58 -2.83
C ARG A 300 7.31 6.60 -4.36
N ARG A 301 6.95 5.48 -4.99
CA ARG A 301 6.74 5.43 -6.45
C ARG A 301 5.57 6.30 -6.92
N LEU A 302 4.55 6.48 -6.08
CA LEU A 302 3.38 7.32 -6.39
C LEU A 302 3.60 8.80 -6.09
N LEU A 303 4.39 9.12 -5.06
CA LEU A 303 4.68 10.49 -4.63
C LEU A 303 5.88 11.13 -5.34
N MET A 304 6.80 10.28 -5.81
CA MET A 304 8.18 10.61 -6.19
C MET A 304 8.96 11.27 -5.05
N ASP A 305 10.29 11.09 -5.06
CA ASP A 305 11.19 11.73 -4.11
C ASP A 305 11.45 13.20 -4.51
N ASN A 306 10.41 14.05 -4.53
CA ASN A 306 10.59 15.50 -4.45
C ASN A 306 10.16 15.97 -3.07
N GLY A 307 10.99 16.76 -2.39
CA GLY A 307 10.79 17.15 -0.98
C GLY A 307 9.55 17.99 -0.65
N SER A 308 8.51 17.97 -1.49
CA SER A 308 7.17 18.51 -1.23
C SER A 308 6.11 17.42 -1.01
N ALA A 309 6.46 16.14 -1.17
CA ALA A 309 5.55 15.04 -0.93
C ALA A 309 5.24 14.91 0.56
N ARG A 310 3.99 14.60 0.90
CA ARG A 310 3.53 14.48 2.28
C ARG A 310 2.83 13.15 2.54
N VAL A 311 3.14 12.51 3.66
CA VAL A 311 2.42 11.34 4.15
C VAL A 311 1.84 11.66 5.51
N ILE A 312 0.52 11.59 5.63
CA ILE A 312 -0.20 11.90 6.86
C ILE A 312 -0.72 10.59 7.43
N PHE A 313 -0.29 10.24 8.63
CA PHE A 313 -0.84 9.11 9.36
C PHE A 313 -1.97 9.59 10.25
N THR A 314 -3.16 9.01 10.11
CA THR A 314 -4.24 9.17 11.08
C THR A 314 -4.24 7.95 11.97
N PHE A 315 -4.18 8.16 13.27
CA PHE A 315 -4.31 7.09 14.25
C PHE A 315 -5.45 7.38 15.19
N ASP A 316 -6.07 6.31 15.67
CA ASP A 316 -6.96 6.39 16.81
C ASP A 316 -6.10 6.92 17.99
N GLY A 317 -6.62 7.87 18.76
CA GLY A 317 -5.86 8.58 19.81
C GLY A 317 -5.40 7.71 20.99
N ASP A 318 -5.40 6.39 20.84
CA ASP A 318 -5.11 5.39 21.85
C ASP A 318 -3.62 4.99 21.89
N SER A 319 -3.31 4.08 22.82
CA SER A 319 -1.94 3.58 23.01
C SER A 319 -1.40 2.75 21.82
N ALA A 320 -2.28 2.22 20.96
CA ALA A 320 -1.90 1.48 19.77
C ALA A 320 -1.50 2.45 18.64
N GLY A 321 -2.27 3.51 18.43
CA GLY A 321 -1.97 4.60 17.52
C GLY A 321 -0.62 5.28 17.83
N GLN A 322 -0.34 5.51 19.11
CA GLN A 322 0.95 6.04 19.56
C GLN A 322 2.13 5.12 19.21
N LYS A 323 1.99 3.81 19.41
CA LYS A 323 3.03 2.83 19.05
C LYS A 323 3.22 2.73 17.54
N ALA A 324 2.13 2.85 16.78
CA ALA A 324 2.17 2.87 15.32
C ALA A 324 2.89 4.12 14.80
N ALA A 325 2.63 5.29 15.40
CA ALA A 325 3.35 6.53 15.09
C ALA A 325 4.86 6.42 15.37
N LEU A 326 5.26 5.83 16.51
CA LEU A 326 6.68 5.61 16.84
C LEU A 326 7.36 4.65 15.85
N ARG A 327 6.68 3.58 15.42
CA ARG A 327 7.20 2.69 14.36
C ARG A 327 7.30 3.40 13.01
N ALA A 328 6.28 4.18 12.65
CA ALA A 328 6.31 4.99 11.44
C ALA A 328 7.46 6.02 11.49
N PHE A 329 7.81 6.55 12.67
CA PHE A 329 8.96 7.42 12.86
C PHE A 329 10.30 6.69 12.66
N GLU A 330 10.46 5.46 13.14
CA GLU A 330 11.67 4.67 12.86
C GLU A 330 11.86 4.44 11.35
N ASP A 331 10.75 4.36 10.63
CA ASP A 331 10.70 4.22 9.18
C ASP A 331 10.69 5.57 8.43
N ASP A 332 10.51 6.72 9.11
CA ASP A 332 10.46 8.08 8.54
C ASP A 332 11.71 8.38 7.71
N GLN A 333 12.88 7.94 8.17
CA GLN A 333 14.15 8.09 7.46
C GLN A 333 14.21 7.36 6.09
N LYS A 334 13.20 6.54 5.78
CA LYS A 334 13.03 5.85 4.50
C LYS A 334 12.10 6.59 3.55
N PHE A 335 11.26 7.49 4.05
CA PHE A 335 10.51 8.41 3.22
C PHE A 335 11.45 9.55 2.76
N ALA A 336 11.36 9.94 1.50
CA ALA A 336 11.83 11.26 1.08
C ALA A 336 10.74 12.34 1.26
N ALA A 337 9.51 11.91 1.55
CA ALA A 337 8.36 12.74 1.85
C ALA A 337 8.38 13.21 3.31
N GLU A 338 7.79 14.36 3.57
CA GLU A 338 7.53 14.85 4.93
C GLU A 338 6.42 14.00 5.56
N THR A 339 6.68 13.42 6.73
CA THR A 339 5.68 12.64 7.46
C THR A 339 5.03 13.47 8.56
N TYR A 340 3.72 13.28 8.67
CA TYR A 340 2.88 13.98 9.61
C TYR A 340 1.96 13.02 10.34
N ILE A 341 1.51 13.43 11.51
CA ILE A 341 0.45 12.77 12.25
C ILE A 341 -0.75 13.71 12.35
N ALA A 342 -1.94 13.13 12.21
CA ALA A 342 -3.21 13.75 12.47
C ALA A 342 -3.96 12.87 13.48
N ILE A 343 -4.40 13.46 14.58
CA ILE A 343 -5.14 12.76 15.64
C ILE A 343 -6.47 13.44 15.77
N ALA A 344 -7.56 12.68 15.65
CA ALA A 344 -8.87 13.27 15.81
C ALA A 344 -9.13 13.69 17.26
N PRO A 345 -9.95 14.74 17.48
CA PRO A 345 -10.42 15.07 18.81
C PRO A 345 -11.07 13.85 19.48
N ASP A 346 -10.89 13.72 20.79
CA ASP A 346 -11.52 12.68 21.61
C ASP A 346 -11.16 11.23 21.20
N GLY A 347 -10.11 11.06 20.38
CA GLY A 347 -9.62 9.75 19.96
C GLY A 347 -10.48 9.03 18.92
N MET A 348 -11.36 9.75 18.21
CA MET A 348 -12.23 9.19 17.17
C MET A 348 -11.43 8.71 15.94
N ASP A 349 -11.89 7.65 15.27
CA ASP A 349 -11.40 7.27 13.94
C ASP A 349 -12.07 8.17 12.85
N PRO A 350 -11.56 8.21 11.60
CA PRO A 350 -12.19 9.01 10.54
C PRO A 350 -13.65 8.65 10.25
N CYS A 351 -14.06 7.40 10.46
CA CYS A 351 -15.43 6.93 10.25
C CYS A 351 -16.38 7.51 11.32
N ASP A 352 -16.01 7.39 12.58
CA ASP A 352 -16.73 7.90 13.75
C ASP A 352 -16.74 9.44 13.73
N LEU A 353 -15.62 10.08 13.35
CA LEU A 353 -15.53 11.53 13.20
C LEU A 353 -16.52 12.05 12.14
N ARG A 354 -16.60 11.38 10.98
CA ARG A 354 -17.56 11.71 9.92
C ARG A 354 -19.00 11.61 10.41
N LEU A 355 -19.32 10.57 11.17
CA LEU A 355 -20.67 10.34 11.70
C LEU A 355 -21.09 11.44 12.68
N VAL A 356 -20.18 11.85 13.56
CA VAL A 356 -20.50 12.80 14.64
C VAL A 356 -20.41 14.25 14.18
N LYS A 357 -19.40 14.60 13.37
CA LYS A 357 -19.05 15.99 13.03
C LYS A 357 -19.13 16.31 11.53
N GLY A 358 -19.45 15.33 10.68
CA GLY A 358 -19.65 15.51 9.24
C GLY A 358 -18.35 15.49 8.42
N ASP A 359 -18.51 15.63 7.10
CA ASP A 359 -17.41 15.51 6.14
C ASP A 359 -16.34 16.60 6.29
N ASP A 360 -16.73 17.83 6.66
CA ASP A 360 -15.78 18.93 6.89
C ASP A 360 -14.79 18.59 8.01
N ALA A 361 -15.25 17.93 9.08
CA ALA A 361 -14.37 17.53 10.18
C ALA A 361 -13.30 16.52 9.73
N VAL A 362 -13.61 15.64 8.78
CA VAL A 362 -12.64 14.68 8.22
C VAL A 362 -11.64 15.39 7.31
N ARG A 363 -12.09 16.38 6.53
CA ARG A 363 -11.18 17.23 5.73
C ARG A 363 -10.25 18.03 6.65
N ASP A 364 -10.81 18.63 7.69
CA ASP A 364 -10.08 19.41 8.67
C ASP A 364 -9.19 18.55 9.55
N LEU A 365 -9.43 17.25 9.70
CA LEU A 365 -8.50 16.35 10.42
C LEU A 365 -7.14 16.29 9.72
N VAL A 366 -7.13 16.28 8.39
CA VAL A 366 -5.91 16.04 7.60
C VAL A 366 -5.20 17.33 7.17
N GLU A 367 -5.67 18.51 7.59
CA GLU A 367 -5.03 19.81 7.31
C GLU A 367 -4.06 20.32 8.39
N PRO A 368 -4.42 20.41 9.68
CA PRO A 368 -3.51 20.71 10.77
C PRO A 368 -2.68 19.47 11.06
N ARG A 369 -1.38 19.58 10.77
CA ARG A 369 -0.48 18.43 10.79
C ARG A 369 0.63 18.69 11.78
N THR A 370 0.74 17.83 12.80
CA THR A 370 1.93 17.80 13.64
C THR A 370 2.99 16.98 12.90
N PRO A 371 4.22 17.48 12.71
CA PRO A 371 5.30 16.67 12.16
C PRO A 371 5.48 15.40 13.00
N LEU A 372 5.66 14.25 12.35
CA LEU A 372 5.70 12.96 13.04
C LEU A 372 6.83 12.91 14.09
N PHE A 373 7.97 13.52 13.79
CA PHE A 373 9.10 13.62 14.71
C PHE A 373 8.73 14.43 15.97
N GLU A 374 7.97 15.52 15.84
CA GLU A 374 7.60 16.37 16.98
C GLU A 374 6.71 15.57 17.93
N PHE A 375 5.74 14.86 17.37
CA PHE A 375 4.88 13.97 18.13
C PHE A 375 5.68 12.88 18.85
N ALA A 376 6.58 12.19 18.15
CA ALA A 376 7.42 11.13 18.72
C ALA A 376 8.27 11.66 19.89
N LEU A 377 8.88 12.84 19.75
CA LEU A 377 9.68 13.46 20.82
C LEU A 377 8.81 13.82 22.03
N ARG A 378 7.62 14.40 21.82
CA ARG A 378 6.67 14.69 22.91
C ARG A 378 6.29 13.43 23.69
N GLN A 379 6.06 12.32 23.00
CA GLN A 379 5.77 11.03 23.65
C GLN A 379 6.95 10.48 24.44
N ILE A 380 8.17 10.55 23.89
CA ILE A 380 9.38 10.12 24.60
C ILE A 380 9.57 10.93 25.88
N VAL A 381 9.54 12.27 25.74
CA VAL A 381 9.77 13.22 26.82
C VAL A 381 8.69 13.09 27.91
N GLY A 382 7.43 12.89 27.54
CA GLY A 382 6.31 12.74 28.47
C GLY A 382 6.38 11.51 29.40
N ARG A 383 7.29 10.57 29.17
CA ARG A 383 7.53 9.41 30.07
C ARG A 383 8.39 9.75 31.28
N TYR A 384 8.97 10.95 31.33
CA TYR A 384 9.91 11.36 32.35
C TYR A 384 9.39 12.53 33.19
N ASP A 385 9.84 12.60 34.45
CA ASP A 385 9.58 13.73 35.33
C ASP A 385 10.53 14.88 35.03
N LEU A 386 10.04 15.87 34.29
CA LEU A 386 10.81 17.04 33.88
C LEU A 386 11.02 18.07 35.00
N GLU A 387 10.48 17.86 36.20
CA GLU A 387 10.78 18.74 37.34
C GLU A 387 12.11 18.39 38.00
N THR A 388 12.68 17.22 37.70
CA THR A 388 13.96 16.77 38.26
C THR A 388 15.11 16.87 37.24
N PRO A 389 16.33 17.25 37.68
CA PRO A 389 17.50 17.20 36.80
C PRO A 389 17.76 15.81 36.20
N ALA A 390 17.51 14.74 36.98
CA ALA A 390 17.67 13.37 36.52
C ALA A 390 16.65 12.99 35.42
N GLY A 391 15.38 13.38 35.58
CA GLY A 391 14.35 13.13 34.57
C GLY A 391 14.57 13.92 33.29
N ARG A 392 14.99 15.20 33.38
CA ARG A 392 15.41 15.98 32.19
C ARG A 392 16.59 15.34 31.46
N ALA A 393 17.61 14.88 32.19
CA ALA A 393 18.76 14.22 31.58
C ALA A 393 18.38 12.90 30.89
N ALA A 394 17.55 12.07 31.53
CA ALA A 394 17.09 10.82 30.96
C ALA A 394 16.20 11.03 29.71
N ALA A 395 15.29 12.01 29.74
CA ALA A 395 14.47 12.38 28.60
C ALA A 395 15.33 12.87 27.42
N LEU A 396 16.32 13.73 27.70
CA LEU A 396 17.27 14.21 26.70
C LEU A 396 18.05 13.04 26.08
N ASP A 397 18.61 12.14 26.89
CA ASP A 397 19.44 11.05 26.36
C ASP A 397 18.66 10.11 25.44
N GLU A 398 17.42 9.75 25.80
CA GLU A 398 16.59 8.91 24.95
C GLU A 398 16.15 9.64 23.67
N ALA A 399 15.63 10.86 23.80
CA ALA A 399 15.14 11.63 22.67
C ALA A 399 16.28 12.05 21.72
N ALA A 400 17.45 12.44 22.24
CA ALA A 400 18.60 12.82 21.44
C ALA A 400 19.13 11.66 20.59
N ALA A 401 19.06 10.42 21.08
CA ALA A 401 19.42 9.23 20.30
C ALA A 401 18.52 9.03 19.07
N VAL A 402 17.26 9.48 19.17
CA VAL A 402 16.27 9.46 18.09
C VAL A 402 16.57 10.57 17.07
N VAL A 403 16.77 11.81 17.55
CA VAL A 403 17.12 12.97 16.68
C VAL A 403 18.45 12.74 15.95
N ALA A 404 19.42 12.08 16.58
CA ALA A 404 20.73 11.78 15.99
C ALA A 404 20.64 10.91 14.72
N LYS A 405 19.55 10.16 14.52
CA LYS A 405 19.31 9.33 13.32
C LYS A 405 18.88 10.16 12.10
N ILE A 406 18.46 11.41 12.28
CA ILE A 406 18.05 12.30 11.18
C ILE A 406 19.27 12.60 10.30
N LYS A 407 19.18 12.26 9.01
CA LYS A 407 20.30 12.37 8.06
C LYS A 407 20.59 13.81 7.63
N THR A 408 19.55 14.63 7.47
CA THR A 408 19.66 16.01 7.02
C THR A 408 20.12 16.90 8.18
N SER A 409 21.32 17.47 8.07
CA SER A 409 21.95 18.22 9.18
C SER A 409 21.17 19.48 9.61
N SER A 410 20.56 20.19 8.66
CA SER A 410 19.71 21.36 8.96
C SER A 410 18.48 20.96 9.76
N VAL A 411 17.75 19.95 9.30
CA VAL A 411 16.57 19.40 10.00
C VAL A 411 16.98 18.86 11.37
N GLN A 412 18.08 18.10 11.46
CA GLN A 412 18.58 17.58 12.73
C GLN A 412 18.83 18.70 13.76
N ARG A 413 19.47 19.81 13.33
CA ARG A 413 19.73 20.96 14.19
C ARG A 413 18.42 21.61 14.65
N GLU A 414 17.47 21.83 13.75
CA GLU A 414 16.18 22.43 14.08
C GLU A 414 15.38 21.57 15.08
N VAL A 415 15.33 20.26 14.84
CA VAL A 415 14.66 19.31 15.74
C VAL A 415 15.35 19.25 17.10
N ALA A 416 16.68 19.35 17.16
CA ALA A 416 17.42 19.43 18.42
C ALA A 416 17.10 20.70 19.22
N VAL A 417 16.90 21.84 18.55
CA VAL A 417 16.44 23.08 19.20
C VAL A 417 15.03 22.90 19.78
N GLN A 418 14.11 22.28 19.03
CA GLN A 418 12.77 21.97 19.53
C GLN A 418 12.81 21.02 20.74
N LEU A 419 13.70 20.01 20.71
CA LEU A 419 13.90 19.09 21.82
C LEU A 419 14.34 19.81 23.11
N ALA A 420 15.21 20.83 23.00
CA ALA A 420 15.62 21.63 24.15
C ALA A 420 14.41 22.30 24.84
N GLY A 421 13.49 22.84 24.04
CA GLY A 421 12.23 23.39 24.52
C GLY A 421 11.32 22.34 25.18
N LEU A 422 11.19 21.15 24.58
CA LEU A 422 10.37 20.06 25.13
C LEU A 422 10.88 19.55 26.48
N VAL A 423 12.20 19.42 26.65
CA VAL A 423 12.83 18.92 27.89
C VAL A 423 12.97 20.03 28.95
N GLY A 424 12.78 21.30 28.57
CA GLY A 424 12.93 22.45 29.46
C GLY A 424 14.39 22.80 29.78
N ILE A 425 15.30 22.52 28.85
CA ILE A 425 16.72 22.89 28.96
C ILE A 425 16.94 24.21 28.20
N LEU A 426 17.29 25.27 28.92
CA LEU A 426 17.46 26.62 28.35
C LEU A 426 18.68 26.72 27.43
N ASP A 427 19.74 25.95 27.71
CA ASP A 427 20.93 25.89 26.86
C ASP A 427 20.66 25.01 25.63
N GLN A 428 20.18 25.63 24.57
CA GLN A 428 19.89 24.95 23.30
C GLN A 428 21.17 24.41 22.64
N GLU A 429 22.29 25.12 22.76
CA GLU A 429 23.56 24.70 22.15
C GLU A 429 24.10 23.44 22.82
N PHE A 430 23.91 23.27 24.14
CA PHE A 430 24.18 22.01 24.82
C PHE A 430 23.42 20.83 24.20
N VAL A 431 22.11 20.98 23.96
CA VAL A 431 21.27 19.92 23.36
C VAL A 431 21.69 19.63 21.92
N VAL A 432 21.91 20.66 21.11
CA VAL A 432 22.41 20.52 19.73
C VAL A 432 23.74 19.80 19.69
N HIS A 433 24.69 20.16 20.57
CA HIS A 433 25.99 19.52 20.67
C HIS A 433 25.87 18.05 21.11
N ARG A 434 24.98 17.75 22.07
CA ARG A 434 24.72 16.39 22.53
C ARG A 434 24.18 15.50 21.41
N VAL A 435 23.20 15.98 20.64
CA VAL A 435 22.67 15.28 19.46
C VAL A 435 23.76 15.04 18.43
N ALA A 436 24.57 16.07 18.11
CA ALA A 436 25.65 15.95 17.15
C ALA A 436 26.73 14.95 17.60
N GLN A 437 27.03 14.88 18.91
CA GLN A 437 27.96 13.89 19.48
C GLN A 437 27.44 12.46 19.27
N LEU A 438 26.16 12.21 19.56
CA LEU A 438 25.52 10.89 19.35
C LEU A 438 25.51 10.51 17.86
N ALA A 439 25.21 11.47 16.98
CA ALA A 439 25.22 11.23 15.53
C ALA A 439 26.62 10.86 15.01
N ARG A 440 27.68 11.50 15.52
CA ARG A 440 29.07 11.14 15.19
C ARG A 440 29.42 9.74 15.68
N TRP A 441 29.13 9.41 16.94
CA TRP A 441 29.39 8.08 17.50
C TRP A 441 28.66 6.96 16.76
N ALA A 442 27.44 7.20 16.29
CA ALA A 442 26.70 6.24 15.49
C ALA A 442 27.36 5.96 14.13
N ARG A 443 27.96 6.99 13.50
CA ARG A 443 28.72 6.84 12.24
C ARG A 443 30.01 6.06 12.44
N ASP A 444 30.76 6.38 13.50
CA ASP A 444 32.04 5.74 13.78
C ASP A 444 31.87 4.24 14.11
N LYS A 445 30.82 3.86 14.86
CA LYS A 445 30.49 2.44 15.12
C LYS A 445 29.98 1.68 13.91
N GLY A 446 29.32 2.36 12.96
CA GLY A 446 28.84 1.75 11.72
C GLY A 446 29.93 1.50 10.68
N GLY A 447 31.02 2.29 10.70
CA GLY A 447 32.16 2.13 9.80
C GLY A 447 33.07 0.94 10.12
N ASP A 448 33.18 0.55 11.40
CA ASP A 448 34.13 -0.48 11.86
C ASP A 448 33.65 -1.93 11.61
N GLN A 449 32.40 -2.14 11.14
CA GLN A 449 31.91 -3.44 10.69
C GLN A 449 32.11 -3.70 9.18
N GLY A 450 32.51 -2.68 8.40
CA GLY A 450 32.71 -2.81 6.95
C GLY A 450 34.14 -3.13 6.51
N ASP A 451 35.14 -2.97 7.39
CA ASP A 451 36.56 -2.95 6.99
C ASP A 451 37.46 -3.98 7.70
N ARG A 452 36.86 -4.93 8.44
CA ARG A 452 37.60 -6.05 9.10
C ARG A 452 37.49 -7.38 8.36
N GLY A 453 37.38 -7.32 7.04
CA GLY A 453 37.24 -8.48 6.16
C GLY A 453 38.29 -8.55 5.05
N GLY A 454 39.58 -8.34 5.36
CA GLY A 454 40.62 -8.61 4.36
C GLY A 454 41.95 -7.93 4.59
N ARG A 455 42.74 -8.44 5.54
CA ARG A 455 44.22 -8.38 5.53
C ARG A 455 44.75 -9.18 6.71
N GLY A 456 45.15 -10.42 6.44
CA GLY A 456 45.76 -11.28 7.45
C GLY A 456 46.22 -12.60 6.87
N GLY A 457 47.37 -12.59 6.20
CA GLY A 457 48.11 -13.80 5.87
C GLY A 457 49.53 -13.47 5.42
N PRO A 458 50.53 -13.46 6.32
CA PRO A 458 51.92 -13.51 5.94
C PRO A 458 52.39 -14.96 5.72
N GLN A 459 53.41 -15.04 4.89
CA GLN A 459 54.19 -16.19 4.45
C GLN A 459 54.59 -17.18 5.55
N GLY A 460 54.69 -18.45 5.16
CA GLY A 460 55.27 -19.57 5.90
C GLY A 460 55.12 -20.85 5.09
#